data_AF-A0A8S4RDJ1-F1
#
_entry.id   AF-A0A8S4RDJ1-F1
#
_cell.length_a   1.000
_cell.length_b   1.000
_cell.length_c   1.000
_cell.angle_alpha   90.00
_cell.angle_beta   90.00
_cell.angle_gamma   90.00
#
_symmetry.space_group_name_H-M   'P 1'
#
loop_
_entity.id
_entity.type
_entity.pdbx_description
1 polymer ?
#
loop_
_entity_poly.entity_id
_entity_poly.type
_entity_poly.pdbx_seq_one_letter_code
_entity_poly.pdbx_strand_id
1 'polypeptide(L)'
;MASRLDSPFDLERCGPAVDLALDKINKKFLAHHNVELQKVQGSYPTCSGAIAPGLAADMHFKDDVIAFVGPACAFALEPVARLAAYWNTPIITGMGDQDVVAVDTGLSPLFLGKENWRKPKVLSNSDRVAVWKSKELHGRFYEALSGPDVDQIASVSWLQFGDLFGQTEGFVCAIMDEVIKTRNYRKHIMKDGTLDIC
;
A
#
# COMPACT_ATOMS: atom_id res chain seq x y z
N MET A 1 -2.02 24.84 -16.63
CA MET A 1 -3.44 24.80 -16.23
C MET A 1 -3.58 23.70 -15.20
N ALA A 2 -3.64 24.06 -13.92
CA ALA A 2 -3.75 23.11 -12.81
C ALA A 2 -5.18 22.54 -12.79
N SER A 3 -5.32 21.25 -13.08
CA SER A 3 -6.58 20.51 -13.02
C SER A 3 -7.05 20.41 -11.57
N ARG A 4 -8.36 20.57 -11.37
CA ARG A 4 -9.08 20.48 -10.09
C ARG A 4 -8.60 19.28 -9.24
N LEU A 5 -8.13 19.60 -8.03
CA LEU A 5 -7.55 18.74 -7.01
C LEU A 5 -8.61 17.97 -6.21
N ASP A 6 -9.05 16.80 -6.68
CA ASP A 6 -9.97 15.96 -5.90
C ASP A 6 -9.36 14.65 -5.41
N SER A 7 -8.13 14.30 -5.83
CA SER A 7 -7.50 13.04 -5.44
C SER A 7 -6.48 13.20 -4.30
N PRO A 8 -6.45 12.29 -3.30
CA PRO A 8 -5.44 12.31 -2.25
C PRO A 8 -4.00 12.10 -2.75
N PHE A 9 -3.82 11.59 -3.98
CA PHE A 9 -2.51 11.22 -4.55
C PHE A 9 -1.96 12.20 -5.59
N ASP A 10 -2.58 13.37 -5.74
CA ASP A 10 -2.08 14.34 -6.71
C ASP A 10 -0.63 14.73 -6.40
N LEU A 11 0.13 15.00 -7.46
CA LEU A 11 1.55 15.33 -7.35
C LEU A 11 1.79 16.57 -6.46
N GLU A 12 0.84 17.50 -6.40
CA GLU A 12 0.91 18.64 -5.48
C GLU A 12 0.91 18.23 -3.99
N ARG A 13 0.29 17.10 -3.65
CA ARG A 13 0.24 16.56 -2.29
C ARG A 13 1.39 15.60 -2.00
N CYS A 14 1.65 14.68 -2.92
CA CYS A 14 2.64 13.62 -2.72
C CYS A 14 4.06 14.01 -3.17
N GLY A 15 4.19 14.88 -4.18
CA GLY A 15 5.47 15.32 -4.73
C GLY A 15 6.43 15.90 -3.69
N PRO A 16 6.00 16.83 -2.81
CA PRO A 16 6.86 17.35 -1.76
C PRO A 16 7.39 16.28 -0.79
N ALA A 17 6.59 15.24 -0.51
CA ALA A 17 7.02 14.14 0.34
C ALA A 17 8.12 13.29 -0.33
N VAL A 18 8.00 13.06 -1.64
CA VAL A 18 9.03 12.36 -2.43
C VAL A 18 10.31 13.19 -2.49
N ASP A 19 10.21 14.51 -2.71
CA ASP A 19 11.38 15.39 -2.78
C ASP A 19 12.14 15.44 -1.44
N LEU A 20 11.42 15.52 -0.32
CA LEU A 20 12.02 15.45 1.03
C LEU A 20 12.66 14.09 1.30
N ALA A 21 12.04 12.99 0.84
CA ALA A 21 12.59 11.65 0.99
C ALA A 21 13.90 11.48 0.20
N LEU A 22 13.94 11.96 -1.05
CA LEU A 22 15.14 11.92 -1.89
C LEU A 22 16.29 12.74 -1.28
N ASP A 23 16.01 13.97 -0.81
CA ASP A 23 17.02 14.81 -0.16
C ASP A 23 17.62 14.11 1.07
N LYS A 24 16.77 13.50 1.89
CA LYS A 24 17.19 12.75 3.08
C LYS A 24 18.01 11.52 2.71
N ILE A 25 17.59 10.75 1.71
CA ILE A 25 18.27 9.53 1.28
C ILE A 25 19.64 9.85 0.70
N ASN A 26 19.71 10.82 -0.22
CA ASN A 26 20.97 11.22 -0.84
C ASN A 26 21.96 11.74 0.20
N LYS A 27 21.54 12.65 1.10
CA LYS A 27 22.44 13.24 2.11
C LYS A 27 22.87 12.27 3.20
N LYS A 28 21.94 11.47 3.73
CA LYS A 28 22.19 10.68 4.95
C LYS A 28 22.66 9.26 4.64
N PHE A 29 22.14 8.65 3.59
CA PHE A 29 22.33 7.22 3.33
C PHE A 29 23.21 6.95 2.12
N LEU A 30 23.17 7.76 1.06
CA LEU A 30 23.91 7.45 -0.17
C LEU A 30 25.19 8.28 -0.37
N ALA A 31 25.34 9.41 0.33
CA ALA A 31 26.51 10.28 0.21
C ALA A 31 27.84 9.53 0.43
N HIS A 32 27.88 8.59 1.39
CA HIS A 32 29.09 7.81 1.67
C HIS A 32 29.34 6.66 0.70
N HIS A 33 28.33 6.31 -0.11
CA HIS A 33 28.44 5.30 -1.17
C HIS A 33 28.78 5.91 -2.54
N ASN A 34 28.91 7.24 -2.63
CA ASN A 34 29.13 7.98 -3.88
C ASN A 34 28.06 7.67 -4.95
N VAL A 35 26.81 7.54 -4.50
CA VAL A 35 25.61 7.34 -5.33
C VAL A 35 24.64 8.47 -5.06
N GLU A 36 23.96 8.95 -6.11
CA GLU A 36 22.90 9.95 -6.00
C GLU A 36 21.66 9.47 -6.76
N LEU A 37 20.52 9.44 -6.07
CA LEU A 37 19.23 9.18 -6.70
C LEU A 37 18.67 10.47 -7.29
N GLN A 38 18.24 10.41 -8.54
CA GLN A 38 17.60 11.51 -9.24
C GLN A 38 16.14 11.19 -9.54
N LYS A 39 15.26 12.19 -9.38
CA LYS A 39 13.85 12.05 -9.72
C LYS A 39 13.65 12.33 -11.20
N VAL A 40 13.16 11.34 -11.93
CA VAL A 40 12.54 11.54 -13.24
C VAL A 40 11.03 11.61 -13.03
N GLN A 41 10.38 12.62 -13.61
CA GLN A 41 8.96 12.87 -13.36
C GLN A 41 8.18 13.01 -14.65
N GLY A 42 7.13 12.19 -14.77
CA GLY A 42 6.08 12.31 -15.77
C GLY A 42 4.74 12.52 -15.10
N SER A 43 3.87 13.32 -15.71
CA SER A 43 2.53 13.60 -15.21
C SER A 43 1.52 13.57 -16.34
N TYR A 44 0.29 13.18 -16.01
CA TYR A 44 -0.84 13.17 -16.93
C TYR A 44 -2.04 13.86 -16.26
N PRO A 45 -2.93 14.51 -17.04
CA PRO A 45 -4.00 15.35 -16.47
C PRO A 45 -5.10 14.54 -15.77
N THR A 46 -5.34 13.30 -16.21
CA THR A 46 -6.34 12.39 -15.64
C THR A 46 -5.81 10.97 -15.65
N CYS A 47 -6.26 10.15 -14.68
CA CYS A 47 -5.88 8.75 -14.64
C CYS A 47 -6.17 8.05 -15.98
N SER A 48 -5.12 7.52 -16.62
CA SER A 48 -5.20 6.96 -17.97
C SER A 48 -4.30 5.74 -18.12
N GLY A 49 -4.92 4.57 -18.30
CA GLY A 49 -4.23 3.33 -18.65
C GLY A 49 -3.64 3.33 -20.06
N ALA A 50 -3.97 4.32 -20.91
CA ALA A 50 -3.41 4.44 -22.25
C ALA A 50 -2.13 5.29 -22.27
N ILE A 51 -2.08 6.38 -21.49
CA ILE A 51 -0.95 7.33 -21.48
C ILE A 51 0.15 6.85 -20.52
N ALA A 52 -0.23 6.34 -19.34
CA ALA A 52 0.72 5.95 -18.31
C ALA A 52 1.77 4.92 -18.77
N PRO A 53 1.42 3.88 -19.57
CA PRO A 53 2.41 2.92 -20.08
C PRO A 53 3.42 3.56 -21.04
N GLY A 54 2.98 4.53 -21.86
CA GLY A 54 3.88 5.26 -22.76
C GLY A 54 4.89 6.10 -21.98
N LEU A 55 4.45 6.78 -20.91
CA LEU A 55 5.35 7.51 -20.02
C LEU A 55 6.30 6.58 -19.26
N ALA A 56 5.82 5.43 -18.79
CA ALA A 56 6.67 4.45 -18.12
C ALA A 56 7.71 3.85 -19.08
N ALA A 57 7.34 3.61 -20.34
CA ALA A 57 8.26 3.17 -21.38
C ALA A 57 9.31 4.24 -21.70
N ASP A 58 8.91 5.50 -21.78
CA ASP A 58 9.85 6.61 -21.94
C ASP A 58 10.86 6.66 -20.78
N MET A 59 10.38 6.59 -19.54
CA MET A 59 11.27 6.55 -18.36
C MET A 59 12.21 5.34 -18.36
N HIS A 60 11.74 4.16 -18.78
CA HIS A 60 12.56 2.96 -18.83
C HIS A 60 13.60 3.01 -19.95
N PHE A 61 13.19 3.34 -21.18
CA PHE A 61 14.06 3.24 -22.35
C PHE A 61 14.91 4.50 -22.60
N LYS A 62 14.44 5.69 -22.19
CA LYS A 62 15.16 6.95 -22.43
C LYS A 62 15.92 7.41 -21.19
N ASP A 63 15.32 7.28 -20.02
CA ASP A 63 15.88 7.79 -18.77
C ASP A 63 16.55 6.70 -17.91
N ASP A 64 16.46 5.42 -18.31
CA ASP A 64 17.06 4.25 -17.63
C ASP A 64 16.72 4.18 -16.13
N VAL A 65 15.45 4.41 -15.79
CA VAL A 65 15.02 4.44 -14.38
C VAL A 65 15.15 3.06 -13.71
N ILE A 66 15.67 3.06 -12.49
CA ILE A 66 15.86 1.84 -11.68
C ILE A 66 14.62 1.41 -10.90
N ALA A 67 13.62 2.28 -10.76
CA ALA A 67 12.38 2.02 -10.03
C ALA A 67 11.29 3.02 -10.41
N PHE A 68 10.03 2.62 -10.25
CA PHE A 68 8.86 3.48 -10.39
C PHE A 68 8.25 3.81 -9.02
N VAL A 69 7.84 5.07 -8.84
CA VAL A 69 7.03 5.52 -7.69
C VAL A 69 5.67 5.99 -8.22
N GLY A 70 4.62 5.24 -7.92
CA GLY A 70 3.34 5.29 -8.62
C GLY A 70 3.32 4.38 -9.87
N PRO A 71 2.27 4.43 -10.70
CA PRO A 71 1.09 5.28 -10.62
C PRO A 71 0.27 5.04 -9.36
N ALA A 72 -0.41 6.09 -8.88
CA ALA A 72 -1.28 5.98 -7.72
C ALA A 72 -2.65 5.39 -8.07
N CYS A 73 -3.21 5.77 -9.22
CA CYS A 73 -4.50 5.27 -9.68
C CYS A 73 -4.38 3.84 -10.24
N ALA A 74 -5.31 2.97 -9.87
CA ALA A 74 -5.31 1.54 -10.25
C ALA A 74 -5.41 1.32 -11.77
N PHE A 75 -6.27 2.05 -12.50
CA PHE A 75 -6.33 1.96 -13.97
C PHE A 75 -5.02 2.29 -14.70
N ALA A 76 -4.22 3.22 -14.17
CA ALA A 76 -2.90 3.54 -14.72
C ALA A 76 -1.84 2.55 -14.22
N LEU A 77 -1.99 2.08 -12.98
CA LEU A 77 -1.07 1.15 -12.33
C LEU A 77 -1.09 -0.23 -13.01
N GLU A 78 -2.25 -0.79 -13.34
CA GLU A 78 -2.34 -2.15 -13.91
C GLU A 78 -1.43 -2.35 -15.14
N PRO A 79 -1.52 -1.54 -16.21
CA PRO A 79 -0.67 -1.74 -17.38
C PRO A 79 0.81 -1.40 -17.11
N VAL A 80 1.09 -0.40 -16.27
CA VAL A 80 2.47 -0.03 -15.90
C VAL A 80 3.14 -1.12 -15.06
N ALA A 81 2.42 -1.71 -14.11
CA ALA A 81 2.91 -2.79 -13.26
C ALA A 81 3.24 -4.05 -14.07
N ARG A 82 2.44 -4.38 -15.09
CA ARG A 82 2.74 -5.48 -16.02
C ARG A 82 4.04 -5.23 -16.79
N LEU A 83 4.25 -4.01 -17.27
CA LEU A 83 5.49 -3.64 -17.97
C LEU A 83 6.69 -3.64 -17.02
N ALA A 84 6.55 -3.06 -15.84
CA ALA A 84 7.59 -3.05 -14.80
C ALA A 84 7.99 -4.48 -14.40
N ALA A 85 7.02 -5.39 -14.24
CA ALA A 85 7.29 -6.81 -14.00
C ALA A 85 8.04 -7.47 -15.16
N TYR A 86 7.68 -7.15 -16.41
CA TYR A 86 8.37 -7.66 -17.59
C TYR A 86 9.81 -7.15 -17.70
N TRP A 87 10.04 -5.87 -17.38
CA TRP A 87 11.37 -5.25 -17.36
C TRP A 87 12.19 -5.57 -16.11
N ASN A 88 11.62 -6.31 -15.16
CA ASN A 88 12.21 -6.57 -13.85
C ASN A 88 12.59 -5.26 -13.11
N THR A 89 11.75 -4.23 -13.24
CA THR A 89 11.91 -2.92 -12.60
C THR A 89 10.96 -2.82 -11.40
N PRO A 90 11.44 -2.55 -10.18
CA PRO A 90 10.60 -2.35 -9.01
C PRO A 90 9.58 -1.23 -9.20
N ILE A 91 8.37 -1.45 -8.68
CA ILE A 91 7.30 -0.44 -8.62
C ILE A 91 6.78 -0.32 -7.19
N ILE A 92 6.70 0.92 -6.69
CA ILE A 92 6.29 1.24 -5.33
C ILE A 92 5.10 2.20 -5.40
N THR A 93 3.96 1.80 -4.87
CA THR A 93 2.76 2.63 -4.83
C THR A 93 1.95 2.35 -3.56
N GLY A 94 1.38 3.40 -2.97
CA GLY A 94 0.58 3.30 -1.74
C GLY A 94 -0.93 3.45 -1.96
N MET A 95 -1.40 3.43 -3.21
CA MET A 95 -2.76 3.90 -3.57
C MET A 95 -3.48 3.02 -4.61
N GLY A 96 -2.92 1.85 -4.97
CA GLY A 96 -3.47 0.97 -6.01
C GLY A 96 -4.72 0.18 -5.61
N ASP A 97 -5.26 0.40 -4.41
CA ASP A 97 -6.38 -0.32 -3.82
C ASP A 97 -7.74 0.34 -4.05
N GLN A 98 -7.79 1.56 -4.58
CA GLN A 98 -9.05 2.33 -4.69
C GLN A 98 -10.14 1.65 -5.51
N ASP A 99 -9.79 1.02 -6.64
CA ASP A 99 -10.79 0.31 -7.44
C ASP A 99 -11.28 -0.95 -6.74
N VAL A 100 -10.41 -1.66 -6.02
CA VAL A 100 -10.77 -2.82 -5.20
C VAL A 100 -11.74 -2.40 -4.09
N VAL A 101 -11.48 -1.25 -3.45
CA VAL A 101 -12.37 -0.66 -2.44
C VAL A 101 -13.72 -0.28 -3.06
N ALA A 102 -13.72 0.41 -4.21
CA ALA A 102 -14.95 0.91 -4.83
C ALA A 102 -15.86 -0.20 -5.36
N VAL A 103 -15.30 -1.30 -5.87
CA VAL A 103 -16.07 -2.42 -6.41
C VAL A 103 -16.49 -3.44 -5.36
N ASP A 104 -15.94 -3.38 -4.14
CA ASP A 104 -16.31 -4.25 -3.04
C ASP A 104 -17.66 -3.87 -2.41
N THR A 105 -18.72 -4.09 -3.18
CA THR A 105 -20.12 -3.89 -2.80
C THR A 105 -20.72 -5.19 -2.23
N GLY A 106 -19.92 -5.92 -1.45
CA GLY A 106 -20.27 -7.24 -0.91
C GLY A 106 -19.76 -8.43 -1.70
N LEU A 107 -18.74 -8.19 -2.53
CA LEU A 107 -17.96 -9.26 -3.16
C LEU A 107 -16.97 -9.88 -2.17
N SER A 108 -16.52 -9.12 -1.18
CA SER A 108 -15.74 -9.58 -0.05
C SER A 108 -16.52 -9.43 1.27
N PRO A 109 -16.17 -10.19 2.32
CA PRO A 109 -16.70 -10.00 3.67
C PRO A 109 -16.44 -8.61 4.26
N LEU A 110 -15.58 -7.80 3.65
CA LEU A 110 -15.17 -6.47 4.14
C LEU A 110 -16.06 -5.34 3.65
N PHE A 111 -16.83 -5.53 2.57
CA PHE A 111 -17.78 -4.54 2.03
C PHE A 111 -17.21 -3.11 1.94
N LEU A 112 -15.98 -2.97 1.42
CA LEU A 112 -15.19 -1.73 1.45
C LEU A 112 -15.83 -0.58 0.66
N GLY A 113 -16.73 -0.86 -0.29
CA GLY A 113 -17.38 0.14 -1.15
C GLY A 113 -18.51 0.94 -0.49
N LYS A 114 -18.76 0.77 0.82
CA LYS A 114 -19.78 1.57 1.53
C LYS A 114 -19.35 3.05 1.62
N GLU A 115 -19.98 3.90 0.81
CA GLU A 115 -19.79 5.36 0.80
C GLU A 115 -20.24 6.10 2.09
N ASN A 116 -20.77 5.38 3.08
CA ASN A 116 -21.32 5.99 4.30
C ASN A 116 -20.24 6.43 5.32
N TRP A 117 -18.95 6.25 5.01
CA TRP A 117 -17.86 6.70 5.87
C TRP A 117 -17.74 8.23 5.87
N ARG A 118 -18.41 8.87 6.83
CA ARG A 118 -18.23 10.31 7.10
C ARG A 118 -16.92 10.50 7.83
N LYS A 119 -16.02 11.33 7.28
CA LYS A 119 -14.76 11.70 7.96
C LYS A 119 -15.08 12.23 9.37
N PRO A 120 -14.72 11.50 10.43
CA PRO A 120 -15.10 11.90 11.78
C PRO A 120 -14.32 13.15 12.20
N LYS A 121 -14.96 14.03 12.97
CA LYS A 121 -14.29 15.20 13.54
C LYS A 121 -13.47 14.76 14.75
N VAL A 122 -12.18 14.57 14.54
CA VAL A 122 -11.24 14.08 15.56
C VAL A 122 -10.68 15.25 16.35
N LEU A 123 -11.01 15.36 17.64
CA LEU A 123 -10.59 16.47 18.51
C LEU A 123 -9.59 16.04 19.59
N SER A 124 -9.56 14.75 19.93
CA SER A 124 -8.72 14.19 20.98
C SER A 124 -8.07 12.85 20.57
N ASN A 125 -7.10 12.38 21.36
CA ASN A 125 -6.47 11.07 21.16
C ASN A 125 -7.45 9.91 21.40
N SER A 126 -8.41 10.05 22.31
CA SER A 126 -9.48 9.05 22.49
C SER A 126 -10.37 8.95 21.24
N ASP A 127 -10.67 10.07 20.59
CA ASP A 127 -11.44 10.06 19.33
C ASP A 127 -10.65 9.35 18.23
N ARG A 128 -9.34 9.58 18.15
CA ARG A 128 -8.46 8.88 17.19
C ARG A 128 -8.52 7.37 17.37
N VAL A 129 -8.41 6.93 18.62
CA VAL A 129 -8.46 5.51 18.97
C VAL A 129 -9.83 4.92 18.66
N ALA A 130 -10.92 5.60 19.00
CA ALA A 130 -12.28 5.15 18.70
C ALA A 130 -12.53 5.04 17.18
N VAL A 131 -12.08 6.03 16.41
CA VAL A 131 -12.18 6.03 14.94
C VAL A 131 -11.33 4.94 14.32
N TRP A 132 -10.12 4.71 14.84
CA TRP A 132 -9.25 3.64 14.35
C TRP A 132 -9.87 2.25 14.60
N LYS A 133 -10.42 2.02 15.81
CA LYS A 133 -11.15 0.81 16.17
C LYS A 133 -12.38 0.56 15.30
N SER A 134 -13.06 1.61 14.86
CA SER A 134 -14.28 1.49 14.06
C SER A 134 -14.04 1.26 12.57
N LYS A 135 -12.78 1.15 12.11
CA LYS A 135 -12.46 0.89 10.70
C LYS A 135 -12.48 -0.62 10.44
N GLU A 136 -13.10 -1.03 9.35
CA GLU A 136 -13.22 -2.47 9.01
C GLU A 136 -11.88 -3.20 8.86
N LEU A 137 -10.87 -2.57 8.24
CA LEU A 137 -9.53 -3.18 8.13
C LEU A 137 -8.67 -2.93 9.36
N HIS A 138 -8.59 -1.67 9.79
CA HIS A 138 -7.63 -1.26 10.82
C HIS A 138 -8.09 -1.60 12.25
N GLY A 139 -9.41 -1.74 12.46
CA GLY A 139 -10.01 -2.12 13.73
C GLY A 139 -9.97 -3.63 13.99
N ARG A 140 -9.97 -4.46 12.96
CA ARG A 140 -9.90 -5.93 13.08
C ARG A 140 -8.72 -6.41 13.90
N PHE A 141 -7.53 -5.83 13.69
CA PHE A 141 -6.36 -6.20 14.48
C PHE A 141 -6.56 -5.88 15.97
N TYR A 142 -7.12 -4.71 16.28
CA TYR A 142 -7.42 -4.33 17.66
C TYR A 142 -8.45 -5.26 18.31
N GLU A 143 -9.52 -5.60 17.60
CA GLU A 143 -10.57 -6.51 18.07
C GLU A 143 -10.02 -7.92 18.31
N ALA A 144 -9.23 -8.43 17.36
CA ALA A 144 -8.55 -9.72 17.49
C ALA A 144 -7.59 -9.73 18.68
N LEU A 145 -6.82 -8.65 18.89
CA LEU A 145 -5.89 -8.52 20.00
C LEU A 145 -6.60 -8.39 21.36
N SER A 146 -7.85 -7.93 21.38
CA SER A 146 -8.65 -7.70 22.60
C SER A 146 -9.58 -8.88 22.95
N GLY A 147 -9.42 -10.03 22.29
CA GLY A 147 -10.23 -11.22 22.54
C GLY A 147 -10.03 -11.78 23.96
N PRO A 148 -11.06 -12.42 24.56
CA PRO A 148 -11.00 -12.92 25.94
C PRO A 148 -9.91 -13.99 26.15
N ASP A 149 -9.55 -14.71 25.09
CA ASP A 149 -8.58 -15.80 25.13
C ASP A 149 -7.22 -15.42 24.50
N VAL A 150 -6.98 -14.13 24.26
CA VAL A 150 -5.77 -13.64 23.57
C VAL A 150 -4.78 -13.05 24.58
N ASP A 151 -3.58 -13.62 24.64
CA ASP A 151 -2.47 -13.02 25.39
C ASP A 151 -1.92 -11.83 24.61
N GLN A 152 -2.43 -10.65 24.97
CA GLN A 152 -2.06 -9.40 24.32
C GLN A 152 -0.55 -9.12 24.40
N ILE A 153 0.12 -9.46 25.51
CA ILE A 153 1.55 -9.18 25.71
C ILE A 153 2.36 -10.06 24.76
N ALA A 154 2.06 -11.35 24.71
CA ALA A 154 2.73 -12.28 23.80
C ALA A 154 2.49 -11.88 22.33
N SER A 155 1.25 -11.52 21.96
CA SER A 155 0.87 -11.16 20.59
C SER A 155 1.54 -9.88 20.07
N VAL A 156 1.89 -8.92 20.93
CA VAL A 156 2.58 -7.67 20.51
C VAL A 156 4.07 -7.65 20.84
N SER A 157 4.59 -8.68 21.51
CA SER A 157 5.99 -8.76 21.94
C SER A 157 6.97 -8.54 20.78
N TRP A 158 6.64 -9.05 19.59
CA TRP A 158 7.46 -8.91 18.39
C TRP A 158 7.66 -7.44 17.93
N LEU A 159 6.76 -6.52 18.27
CA LEU A 159 6.91 -5.08 17.96
C LEU A 159 8.01 -4.41 18.80
N GLN A 160 8.41 -5.03 19.92
CA GLN A 160 9.44 -4.50 20.82
C GLN A 160 10.85 -4.94 20.39
N PHE A 161 10.96 -6.00 19.59
CA PHE A 161 12.23 -6.55 19.15
C PHE A 161 12.43 -6.23 17.66
N GLY A 162 13.36 -5.31 17.37
CA GLY A 162 13.68 -4.83 16.01
C GLY A 162 14.43 -5.84 15.13
N ASP A 163 14.40 -7.12 15.44
CA ASP A 163 15.20 -8.16 14.78
C ASP A 163 14.45 -8.90 13.66
N LEU A 164 13.19 -8.55 13.41
CA LEU A 164 12.48 -9.04 12.23
C LEU A 164 13.06 -8.33 11.00
N PHE A 165 13.71 -9.08 10.12
CA PHE A 165 14.07 -8.59 8.79
C PHE A 165 12.82 -8.00 8.12
N GLY A 166 12.94 -6.84 7.45
CA GLY A 166 11.79 -6.18 6.82
C GLY A 166 11.02 -7.06 5.84
N GLN A 167 11.67 -8.08 5.25
CA GLN A 167 10.96 -9.10 4.47
C GLN A 167 10.02 -9.96 5.33
N THR A 168 10.47 -10.39 6.51
CA THR A 168 9.69 -11.19 7.45
C THR A 168 8.54 -10.36 8.04
N GLU A 169 8.78 -9.10 8.40
CA GLU A 169 7.73 -8.17 8.80
C GLU A 169 6.67 -8.02 7.70
N GLY A 170 7.09 -7.84 6.45
CA GLY A 170 6.20 -7.78 5.30
C GLY A 170 5.37 -9.05 5.10
N PHE A 171 5.96 -10.24 5.28
CA PHE A 171 5.22 -11.51 5.22
C PHE A 171 4.21 -11.64 6.36
N VAL A 172 4.56 -11.24 7.57
CA VAL A 172 3.65 -11.28 8.73
C VAL A 172 2.45 -10.35 8.48
N CYS A 173 2.69 -9.12 8.01
CA CYS A 173 1.62 -8.20 7.62
C CYS A 173 0.75 -8.76 6.50
N ALA A 174 1.34 -9.32 5.44
CA ALA A 174 0.58 -9.91 4.33
C ALA A 174 -0.21 -11.18 4.72
N ILE A 175 0.23 -11.92 5.74
CA ILE A 175 -0.54 -13.03 6.33
C ILE A 175 -1.68 -12.48 7.19
N MET A 176 -1.42 -11.46 8.03
CA MET A 176 -2.43 -10.82 8.88
C MET A 176 -3.53 -10.16 8.07
N ASP A 177 -3.19 -9.56 6.92
CA ASP A 177 -4.12 -8.93 5.99
C ASP A 177 -4.80 -9.96 5.06
N GLU A 178 -4.62 -11.27 5.30
CA GLU A 178 -5.19 -12.39 4.52
C GLU A 178 -4.86 -12.35 3.01
N VAL A 179 -3.84 -11.59 2.61
CA VAL A 179 -3.43 -11.42 1.21
C VAL A 179 -2.69 -12.66 0.70
N ILE A 180 -2.08 -13.43 1.62
CA ILE A 180 -1.40 -14.69 1.33
C ILE A 180 -2.37 -15.86 1.54
N LYS A 181 -2.58 -16.67 0.48
CA LYS A 181 -3.40 -17.89 0.51
C LYS A 181 -2.73 -19.02 1.31
N THR A 182 -2.67 -18.87 2.64
CA THR A 182 -2.20 -19.91 3.56
C THR A 182 -3.08 -21.16 3.51
N ARG A 183 -2.57 -22.32 3.93
CA ARG A 183 -3.37 -23.56 4.00
C ARG A 183 -4.57 -23.41 4.93
N ASN A 184 -4.41 -22.68 6.03
CA ASN A 184 -5.49 -22.34 6.96
C ASN A 184 -6.59 -21.49 6.28
N TYR A 185 -6.20 -20.44 5.55
CA TYR A 185 -7.13 -19.62 4.77
C TYR A 185 -7.86 -20.45 3.69
N ARG A 186 -7.12 -21.31 2.97
CA ARG A 186 -7.71 -22.21 1.96
C ARG A 186 -8.72 -23.19 2.56
N LYS A 187 -8.44 -23.75 3.74
CA LYS A 187 -9.30 -24.70 4.43
C LYS A 187 -10.54 -24.05 5.05
N HIS A 188 -10.38 -22.96 5.79
CA HIS A 188 -11.45 -22.39 6.61
C HIS A 188 -12.25 -21.30 5.90
N ILE A 189 -11.62 -20.52 5.02
CA ILE A 189 -12.27 -19.42 4.28
C ILE A 189 -12.68 -19.89 2.89
N MET A 190 -11.72 -20.34 2.06
CA MET A 190 -12.01 -20.77 0.68
C MET A 190 -12.72 -22.12 0.59
N LYS A 191 -12.53 -22.98 1.60
CA LYS A 191 -13.09 -24.34 1.71
C LYS A 191 -12.85 -25.19 0.46
N ASP A 192 -11.65 -25.07 -0.13
CA ASP A 192 -11.29 -25.70 -1.40
C ASP A 192 -10.85 -27.18 -1.28
N GLY A 193 -11.03 -27.78 -0.10
CA GLY A 193 -10.63 -29.15 0.18
C GLY A 193 -9.14 -29.33 0.52
N THR A 194 -8.38 -28.24 0.67
CA THR A 194 -6.98 -28.31 1.12
C THR A 194 -6.91 -28.97 2.52
N LEU A 195 -6.22 -30.10 2.60
CA LEU A 195 -5.92 -30.77 3.86
C LEU A 195 -4.79 -30.04 4.58
N ASP A 196 -5.03 -29.71 5.84
CA ASP A 196 -4.03 -29.10 6.71
C ASP A 196 -3.19 -30.22 7.32
N ILE A 197 -2.02 -30.44 6.74
CA ILE A 197 -1.05 -31.44 7.20
C ILE A 197 0.09 -30.64 7.83
N CYS A 198 0.26 -30.81 9.14
CA CYS A 198 1.40 -30.30 9.91
C CYS A 198 2.70 -30.93 9.41
#